data_AF-A0A165Y8B3-F1
#
_entry.id   AF-A0A165Y8B3-F1
#
_cell.length_a   1.000
_cell.length_b   1.000
_cell.length_c   1.000
_cell.angle_alpha   90.00
_cell.angle_beta   90.00
_cell.angle_gamma   90.00
#
_symmetry.space_group_name_H-M   'P 1'
#
loop_
_entity.id
_entity.type
_entity.pdbx_description
1 polymer ?
#
loop_
_entity_poly.entity_id
_entity_poly.type
_entity_poly.pdbx_seq_one_letter_code
_entity_poly.pdbx_strand_id
1 'polypeptide(L)'
;MPWTPVPEELGVYADPRPPCDASNDDADYNNRADSSRDDGADYSSLPLNLNHVPMCSYPHIQRLNSDSLHLIFELVADIDRPDPHNPEVGECWMKLGQVCRLWRTALLNMPSLWARDLCAFGPNKSFEQILVRTRDAPLHLDFPRSSPESILNKFFEEILARTRDAPLHPDFPRSSPENTLVRMASYIPRAGALHCTIQTPEDYQSIESILSSCHLPALDTLDVNFDCRITDIDFRQDIVLAGDSHITKFRACDILIWPPQSGRLTSLEICLSGMKSERRILCDAILDILSHNPNLKSVSLMCALRKSGTISRFVPITMPVLSNISVYQNDVSSSSFELLAHLRVPVIERLSVSNHSINTAISTSQGMACTLQACTESPLLTSSNQLSCSLKPSKSTICIAISDRGSAFSEEADEDVSFRFLLDSASVLQHYPDILDLMSAALHPLSEAGVSSRVATLTCFPWGVAEAESAQFWKATLNTFSNASSLHACATEHELLALFDALSRHEEGERVLPRLDQLTVRLSRRPGILRPGKLFWFPEFEHALRKRVEMDSPIREVRIRFSTKHGWGSSAPSYPATVEQMRKVAMRVGAEMNEQEWRHRRGTGDTLMYQDAIFCLRYA
;
A
#
# COMPACT_ATOMS: atom_id res chain seq x y z
N MET A 1 48.31 -34.03 -11.11
CA MET A 1 47.81 -34.54 -9.83
C MET A 1 46.29 -34.49 -9.86
N PRO A 2 45.61 -35.60 -9.55
CA PRO A 2 44.17 -35.73 -9.72
C PRO A 2 43.41 -35.21 -8.49
N TRP A 3 42.21 -34.72 -8.74
CA TRP A 3 41.23 -34.28 -7.75
C TRP A 3 40.62 -35.47 -7.03
N THR A 4 40.61 -35.42 -5.70
CA THR A 4 39.82 -36.28 -4.81
C THR A 4 38.57 -35.53 -4.34
N PRO A 5 37.38 -36.16 -4.33
CA PRO A 5 36.16 -35.55 -3.79
C PRO A 5 36.06 -35.72 -2.27
N VAL A 6 35.48 -34.72 -1.61
CA VAL A 6 35.10 -34.73 -0.18
C VAL A 6 33.64 -35.20 -0.06
N PRO A 7 33.25 -35.99 0.97
CA PRO A 7 31.91 -36.57 1.06
C PRO A 7 30.88 -35.62 1.69
N GLU A 8 29.66 -35.71 1.19
CA GLU A 8 28.43 -35.17 1.78
C GLU A 8 28.07 -35.93 3.06
N GLU A 9 27.97 -35.23 4.20
CA GLU A 9 27.28 -35.71 5.39
C GLU A 9 25.87 -35.13 5.44
N LEU A 10 24.88 -35.99 5.18
CA LEU A 10 23.46 -35.73 5.40
C LEU A 10 23.12 -36.02 6.87
N GLY A 11 22.94 -34.95 7.66
CA GLY A 11 22.35 -35.01 8.99
C GLY A 11 20.83 -35.06 8.92
N VAL A 12 20.25 -36.25 9.11
CA VAL A 12 18.81 -36.47 9.27
C VAL A 12 18.44 -36.40 10.75
N TYR A 13 17.66 -35.39 11.14
CA TYR A 13 16.88 -35.39 12.38
C TYR A 13 15.61 -34.55 12.20
N ALA A 14 14.45 -35.20 12.22
CA ALA A 14 13.24 -34.66 12.84
C ALA A 14 12.18 -35.76 13.03
N ASP A 15 11.73 -35.83 14.28
CA ASP A 15 10.78 -36.72 14.94
C ASP A 15 9.32 -36.27 14.66
N PRO A 16 8.36 -37.16 14.36
CA PRO A 16 6.97 -36.76 14.17
C PRO A 16 6.19 -36.81 15.49
N ARG A 17 5.73 -35.64 15.97
CA ARG A 17 4.69 -35.58 17.01
C ARG A 17 3.30 -35.86 16.41
N PRO A 18 2.41 -36.54 17.14
CA PRO A 18 1.06 -36.86 16.67
C PRO A 18 0.10 -35.67 16.85
N PRO A 19 -0.99 -35.60 16.06
CA PRO A 19 -2.00 -34.56 16.18
C PRO A 19 -2.92 -34.82 17.38
N CYS A 20 -3.22 -33.75 18.12
CA CYS A 20 -4.20 -33.75 19.20
C CYS A 20 -5.62 -33.70 18.64
N ASP A 21 -6.48 -34.53 19.23
CA ASP A 21 -7.92 -34.61 18.99
C ASP A 21 -8.62 -33.28 19.25
N ALA A 22 -9.41 -32.83 18.28
CA ALA A 22 -10.41 -31.79 18.46
C ALA A 22 -11.80 -32.45 18.56
N SER A 23 -12.33 -32.49 19.77
CA SER A 23 -13.72 -32.81 20.09
C SER A 23 -14.62 -31.67 19.60
N ASN A 24 -15.48 -31.95 18.61
CA ASN A 24 -16.63 -31.14 18.29
C ASN A 24 -17.85 -31.74 18.99
N ASP A 25 -18.30 -31.07 20.05
CA ASP A 25 -19.64 -31.20 20.61
C ASP A 25 -20.43 -29.92 20.27
N ASP A 26 -21.75 -30.10 20.20
CA ASP A 26 -22.83 -29.10 20.12
C ASP A 26 -23.46 -28.78 18.76
N ALA A 27 -24.55 -29.52 18.53
CA ALA A 27 -25.93 -29.03 18.58
C ALA A 27 -26.68 -28.83 17.26
N ASP A 28 -27.42 -29.90 16.94
CA ASP A 28 -28.74 -29.93 16.32
C ASP A 28 -29.58 -28.64 16.47
N TYR A 29 -30.06 -28.12 15.34
CA TYR A 29 -31.40 -27.51 15.28
C TYR A 29 -32.13 -27.94 14.00
N ASN A 30 -33.24 -28.64 14.25
CA ASN A 30 -34.14 -29.26 13.29
C ASN A 30 -35.09 -28.24 12.61
N ASN A 31 -35.34 -28.48 11.32
CA ASN A 31 -36.65 -28.55 10.65
C ASN A 31 -37.80 -27.61 11.07
N ARG A 32 -38.38 -26.88 10.10
CA ARG A 32 -39.76 -27.12 9.60
C ARG A 32 -40.29 -26.08 8.60
N ALA A 33 -41.17 -26.60 7.74
CA ALA A 33 -42.41 -26.02 7.20
C ALA A 33 -42.46 -25.69 5.69
N ASP A 34 -42.75 -26.74 4.93
CA ASP A 34 -43.83 -26.81 3.93
C ASP A 34 -45.03 -25.89 4.22
N SER A 35 -45.55 -25.22 3.19
CA SER A 35 -47.01 -25.21 2.94
C SER A 35 -47.35 -24.65 1.55
N SER A 36 -48.00 -25.54 0.81
CA SER A 36 -48.76 -25.35 -0.43
C SER A 36 -50.10 -24.63 -0.20
N ARG A 37 -50.54 -23.89 -1.23
CA ARG A 37 -51.91 -23.43 -1.54
C ARG A 37 -51.76 -22.61 -2.83
N ASP A 38 -52.14 -23.03 -4.04
CA ASP A 38 -53.36 -23.64 -4.54
C ASP A 38 -54.64 -22.90 -4.13
N ASP A 39 -55.06 -21.98 -4.99
CA ASP A 39 -56.44 -21.55 -5.16
C ASP A 39 -56.61 -20.99 -6.58
N GLY A 40 -57.23 -21.80 -7.43
CA GLY A 40 -57.71 -21.41 -8.74
C GLY A 40 -58.95 -20.52 -8.64
N ALA A 41 -58.92 -19.39 -9.33
CA ALA A 41 -60.10 -18.56 -9.57
C ALA A 41 -60.39 -18.49 -11.07
N ASP A 42 -61.48 -19.17 -11.42
CA ASP A 42 -62.19 -19.16 -12.68
C ASP A 42 -62.72 -17.75 -13.01
N TYR A 43 -62.16 -17.11 -14.03
CA TYR A 43 -62.63 -15.83 -14.58
C TYR A 43 -63.28 -16.08 -15.94
N SER A 44 -64.51 -16.60 -15.89
CA SER A 44 -65.41 -16.64 -17.03
C SER A 44 -66.22 -15.34 -17.11
N SER A 45 -66.14 -14.69 -18.28
CA SER A 45 -67.11 -13.75 -18.86
C SER A 45 -67.34 -12.37 -18.21
N LEU A 46 -66.62 -11.35 -18.71
CA LEU A 46 -67.08 -9.95 -18.76
C LEU A 46 -66.89 -9.39 -20.18
N PRO A 47 -67.88 -8.64 -20.73
CA PRO A 47 -67.82 -8.10 -22.08
C PRO A 47 -66.92 -6.86 -22.16
N LEU A 48 -65.96 -6.88 -23.09
CA LEU A 48 -65.08 -5.76 -23.41
C LEU A 48 -65.88 -4.61 -24.05
N ASN A 49 -66.07 -3.53 -23.29
CA ASN A 49 -66.49 -2.24 -23.81
C ASN A 49 -65.24 -1.38 -24.05
N LEU A 50 -64.83 -1.30 -25.31
CA LEU A 50 -63.53 -0.81 -25.77
C LEU A 50 -63.59 0.68 -26.17
N ASN A 51 -64.15 1.53 -25.31
CA ASN A 51 -64.24 2.97 -25.59
C ASN A 51 -63.70 3.79 -24.41
N HIS A 52 -62.58 4.46 -24.67
CA HIS A 52 -61.91 5.48 -23.84
C HIS A 52 -61.39 5.05 -22.47
N VAL A 53 -60.23 4.38 -22.48
CA VAL A 53 -59.26 4.47 -21.38
C VAL A 53 -58.47 5.78 -21.59
N PRO A 54 -58.44 6.71 -20.62
CA PRO A 54 -57.59 7.90 -20.70
C PRO A 54 -56.14 7.44 -20.86
N MET A 55 -55.37 8.08 -21.75
CA MET A 55 -53.94 7.80 -21.93
C MET A 55 -53.27 7.72 -20.55
N CYS A 56 -53.01 6.51 -20.06
CA CYS A 56 -52.23 6.30 -18.87
C CYS A 56 -50.89 6.97 -19.13
N SER A 57 -50.61 8.03 -18.37
CA SER A 57 -49.33 8.71 -18.32
C SER A 57 -48.23 7.67 -18.44
N TYR A 58 -47.49 7.68 -19.55
CA TYR A 58 -46.38 6.77 -19.76
C TYR A 58 -45.52 6.78 -18.49
N PRO A 59 -45.15 5.60 -17.96
CA PRO A 59 -44.37 5.54 -16.73
C PRO A 59 -43.14 6.44 -16.88
N HIS A 60 -42.91 7.32 -15.90
CA HIS A 60 -41.94 8.43 -15.96
C HIS A 60 -40.55 8.02 -16.47
N ILE A 61 -40.17 6.76 -16.30
CA ILE A 61 -38.91 6.16 -16.75
C ILE A 61 -38.72 6.15 -18.27
N GLN A 62 -39.80 6.17 -19.07
CA GLN A 62 -39.72 6.22 -20.54
C GLN A 62 -39.40 7.64 -21.06
N ARG A 63 -39.38 8.66 -20.20
CA ARG A 63 -39.01 10.03 -20.56
C ARG A 63 -37.50 10.28 -20.49
N LEU A 64 -36.72 9.33 -20.00
CA LEU A 64 -35.26 9.44 -20.01
C LEU A 64 -34.76 9.40 -21.45
N ASN A 65 -33.92 10.37 -21.82
CA ASN A 65 -33.26 10.34 -23.13
C ASN A 65 -32.16 9.26 -23.15
N SER A 66 -31.73 8.87 -24.34
CA SER A 66 -30.72 7.81 -24.51
C SER A 66 -29.41 8.14 -23.80
N ASP A 67 -29.01 9.42 -23.79
CA ASP A 67 -27.75 9.86 -23.18
C ASP A 67 -27.76 9.67 -21.66
N SER A 68 -28.89 9.95 -21.01
CA SER A 68 -29.07 9.71 -19.57
C SER A 68 -29.00 8.23 -19.26
N LEU A 69 -29.60 7.38 -20.10
CA LEU A 69 -29.53 5.92 -19.93
C LEU A 69 -28.09 5.41 -20.09
N HIS A 70 -27.35 5.91 -21.07
CA HIS A 70 -25.94 5.55 -21.26
C HIS A 70 -25.11 5.94 -20.04
N LEU A 71 -25.30 7.16 -19.51
CA LEU A 71 -24.58 7.64 -18.34
C LEU A 71 -24.93 6.82 -17.09
N ILE A 72 -26.20 6.45 -16.90
CA ILE A 72 -26.62 5.53 -15.83
C ILE A 72 -25.94 4.17 -15.99
N PHE A 73 -25.88 3.62 -17.21
CA PHE A 73 -25.25 2.32 -17.45
C PHE A 73 -23.75 2.35 -17.19
N GLU A 74 -23.03 3.38 -17.62
CA GLU A 74 -21.60 3.54 -17.29
C GLU A 74 -21.37 3.63 -15.77
N LEU A 75 -22.14 4.46 -15.07
CA LEU A 75 -22.03 4.60 -13.61
C LEU A 75 -22.33 3.30 -12.86
N VAL A 76 -23.39 2.59 -13.24
CA VAL A 76 -23.73 1.31 -12.60
C VAL A 76 -22.71 0.25 -12.97
N ALA A 77 -22.21 0.23 -14.20
CA ALA A 77 -21.20 -0.73 -14.62
C ALA A 77 -19.85 -0.48 -13.93
N ASP A 78 -19.56 0.73 -13.46
CA ASP A 78 -18.38 0.98 -12.61
C ASP A 78 -18.54 0.43 -11.18
N ILE A 79 -19.77 0.37 -10.66
CA ILE A 79 -20.07 -0.11 -9.31
C ILE A 79 -20.30 -1.63 -9.29
N ASP A 80 -21.10 -2.13 -10.23
CA ASP A 80 -21.61 -3.50 -10.32
C ASP A 80 -20.92 -4.26 -11.47
N ARG A 81 -19.59 -4.37 -11.43
CA ARG A 81 -18.84 -5.16 -12.43
C ARG A 81 -19.13 -6.65 -12.30
N PRO A 82 -19.21 -7.39 -13.42
CA PRO A 82 -19.37 -8.84 -13.39
C PRO A 82 -18.17 -9.49 -12.69
N ASP A 83 -18.44 -10.37 -11.72
CA ASP A 83 -17.40 -11.20 -11.10
C ASP A 83 -16.84 -12.19 -12.14
N PRO A 84 -15.54 -12.17 -12.46
CA PRO A 84 -14.92 -13.12 -13.39
C PRO A 84 -15.07 -14.59 -12.97
N HIS A 85 -15.32 -14.84 -11.68
CA HIS A 85 -15.52 -16.19 -11.16
C HIS A 85 -16.98 -16.65 -11.27
N ASN A 86 -17.94 -15.72 -11.18
CA ASN A 86 -19.37 -16.00 -11.29
C ASN A 86 -20.14 -14.85 -11.98
N PRO A 87 -20.11 -14.77 -13.33
CA PRO A 87 -20.74 -13.66 -14.07
C PRO A 87 -22.26 -13.86 -14.19
N GLU A 88 -22.97 -13.77 -13.06
CA GLU A 88 -24.43 -13.83 -13.04
C GLU A 88 -25.04 -12.50 -13.49
N VAL A 89 -26.00 -12.58 -14.42
CA VAL A 89 -26.69 -11.40 -14.96
C VAL A 89 -27.44 -10.61 -13.87
N GLY A 90 -27.92 -11.28 -12.82
CA GLY A 90 -28.65 -10.66 -11.71
C GLY A 90 -27.77 -9.81 -10.79
N GLU A 91 -26.47 -10.10 -10.73
CA GLU A 91 -25.53 -9.54 -9.75
C GLU A 91 -24.63 -8.45 -10.34
N CYS A 92 -24.77 -8.13 -11.63
CA CYS A 92 -23.97 -7.10 -12.30
C CYS A 92 -24.84 -6.11 -13.09
N TRP A 93 -24.20 -5.13 -13.72
CA TRP A 93 -24.87 -4.06 -14.49
C TRP A 93 -25.83 -4.55 -15.58
N MET A 94 -25.68 -5.78 -16.07
CA MET A 94 -26.59 -6.35 -17.07
C MET A 94 -28.03 -6.49 -16.55
N LYS A 95 -28.25 -6.53 -15.23
CA LYS A 95 -29.60 -6.53 -14.62
C LYS A 95 -30.45 -5.33 -15.05
N LEU A 96 -29.82 -4.22 -15.40
CA LEU A 96 -30.52 -3.04 -15.92
C LEU A 96 -31.25 -3.30 -17.25
N GLY A 97 -30.77 -4.25 -18.05
CA GLY A 97 -31.46 -4.71 -19.25
C GLY A 97 -32.78 -5.43 -18.97
N GLN A 98 -33.10 -5.75 -17.71
CA GLN A 98 -34.35 -6.39 -17.32
C GLN A 98 -35.48 -5.39 -16.99
N VAL A 99 -35.16 -4.10 -16.82
CA VAL A 99 -36.13 -3.05 -16.45
C VAL A 99 -37.25 -2.92 -17.50
N CYS A 100 -36.89 -2.70 -18.76
CA CYS A 100 -37.84 -2.65 -19.87
C CYS A 100 -37.15 -2.86 -21.23
N ARG A 101 -37.93 -2.98 -22.32
CA ARG A 101 -37.38 -3.16 -23.68
C ARG A 101 -36.48 -2.00 -24.11
N LEU A 102 -36.83 -0.76 -23.78
CA LEU A 102 -36.03 0.43 -24.12
C LEU A 102 -34.62 0.35 -23.50
N TRP A 103 -34.55 0.03 -22.20
CA TRP A 103 -33.27 -0.10 -21.48
C TRP A 103 -32.43 -1.24 -22.04
N ARG A 104 -33.05 -2.39 -22.31
CA ARG A 104 -32.37 -3.52 -22.97
C ARG A 104 -31.79 -3.14 -24.32
N THR A 105 -32.55 -2.46 -25.16
CA THR A 105 -32.10 -2.02 -26.48
C THR A 105 -30.98 -0.99 -26.39
N ALA A 106 -31.06 -0.04 -25.44
CA ALA A 106 -29.98 0.92 -25.20
C ALA A 106 -28.70 0.21 -24.76
N LEU A 107 -28.80 -0.69 -23.77
CA LEU A 107 -27.67 -1.47 -23.23
C LEU A 107 -26.98 -2.33 -24.30
N LEU A 108 -27.77 -3.05 -25.12
CA LEU A 108 -27.25 -3.86 -26.23
C LEU A 108 -26.60 -3.01 -27.33
N ASN A 109 -26.86 -1.69 -27.36
CA ASN A 109 -26.29 -0.73 -28.29
C ASN A 109 -25.15 0.10 -27.68
N MET A 110 -24.55 -0.35 -26.57
CA MET A 110 -23.36 0.26 -25.98
C MET A 110 -22.11 -0.64 -26.13
N PRO A 111 -21.46 -0.66 -27.31
CA PRO A 111 -20.29 -1.50 -27.56
C PRO A 111 -19.15 -1.30 -26.56
N SER A 112 -18.97 -0.07 -26.04
CA SER A 112 -17.95 0.26 -25.04
C SER A 112 -18.09 -0.58 -23.77
N LEU A 113 -19.30 -0.71 -23.23
CA LEU A 113 -19.57 -1.51 -22.04
C LEU A 113 -19.27 -3.00 -22.26
N TRP A 114 -19.71 -3.55 -23.40
CA TRP A 114 -19.41 -4.94 -23.75
C TRP A 114 -17.92 -5.18 -23.97
N ALA A 115 -17.19 -4.21 -24.52
CA ALA A 115 -15.75 -4.29 -24.75
C ALA A 115 -14.94 -4.21 -23.44
N ARG A 116 -15.44 -3.42 -22.49
CA ARG A 116 -14.82 -3.16 -21.18
C ARG A 116 -14.85 -4.38 -20.25
N ASP A 117 -15.93 -5.16 -20.30
CA ASP A 117 -16.14 -6.32 -19.42
C ASP A 117 -16.08 -7.66 -20.20
N LEU A 118 -15.52 -7.65 -21.42
CA LEU A 118 -15.47 -8.82 -22.33
C LEU A 118 -14.87 -10.06 -21.65
N CYS A 119 -13.76 -9.91 -20.93
CA CYS A 119 -13.05 -11.02 -20.29
C CYS A 119 -13.76 -11.59 -19.05
N ALA A 120 -14.67 -10.84 -18.42
CA ALA A 120 -15.40 -11.33 -17.25
C ALA A 120 -16.33 -12.52 -17.57
N PHE A 121 -16.65 -12.73 -18.85
CA PHE A 121 -17.49 -13.83 -19.33
C PHE A 121 -16.71 -15.10 -19.69
N GLY A 122 -15.38 -15.08 -19.51
CA GLY A 122 -14.47 -16.18 -19.81
C GLY A 122 -14.32 -16.48 -21.31
N PRO A 123 -13.37 -17.37 -21.69
CA PRO A 123 -13.02 -17.66 -23.09
C PRO A 123 -13.95 -18.67 -23.78
N ASN A 124 -15.19 -18.83 -23.29
CA ASN A 124 -16.15 -19.84 -23.70
C ASN A 124 -17.02 -19.36 -24.89
N LYS A 125 -18.04 -20.14 -25.30
CA LYS A 125 -18.93 -19.79 -26.42
C LYS A 125 -19.63 -18.42 -26.29
N SER A 126 -19.83 -17.94 -25.06
CA SER A 126 -20.32 -16.59 -24.76
C SER A 126 -19.37 -15.50 -25.25
N PHE A 127 -18.06 -15.75 -25.25
CA PHE A 127 -17.03 -14.79 -25.64
C PHE A 127 -17.28 -14.26 -27.05
N GLU A 128 -17.42 -15.15 -28.04
CA GLU A 128 -17.66 -14.76 -29.44
C GLU A 128 -18.97 -13.98 -29.61
N GLN A 129 -20.01 -14.36 -28.88
CA GLN A 129 -21.30 -13.65 -28.92
C GLN A 129 -21.20 -12.24 -28.31
N ILE A 130 -20.36 -12.06 -27.29
CA ILE A 130 -20.14 -10.77 -26.64
C ILE A 130 -19.18 -9.94 -27.47
N LEU A 131 -18.15 -10.55 -28.05
CA LEU A 131 -17.21 -9.92 -28.98
C LEU A 131 -17.93 -9.27 -30.16
N VAL A 132 -18.95 -9.92 -30.73
CA VAL A 132 -19.78 -9.30 -31.78
C VAL A 132 -20.47 -8.01 -31.31
N ARG A 133 -20.84 -7.93 -30.01
CA ARG A 133 -21.46 -6.72 -29.42
C ARG A 133 -20.46 -5.59 -29.19
N THR A 134 -19.17 -5.89 -29.06
CA THR A 134 -18.13 -4.86 -28.91
C THR A 134 -17.90 -4.08 -30.20
N ARG A 135 -18.34 -4.60 -31.36
CA ARG A 135 -18.16 -3.97 -32.67
C ARG A 135 -16.69 -3.60 -32.87
N ASP A 136 -16.39 -2.33 -33.15
CA ASP A 136 -15.03 -1.80 -33.29
C ASP A 136 -14.53 -1.05 -32.04
N ALA A 137 -15.24 -1.16 -30.91
CA ALA A 137 -14.81 -0.51 -29.68
C ALA A 137 -13.46 -1.11 -29.20
N PRO A 138 -12.58 -0.29 -28.60
CA PRO A 138 -11.36 -0.77 -27.97
C PRO A 138 -11.66 -1.78 -26.87
N LEU A 139 -10.96 -2.92 -26.91
CA LEU A 139 -11.18 -4.03 -25.98
C LEU A 139 -10.42 -3.81 -24.67
N HIS A 140 -11.04 -4.13 -23.54
CA HIS A 140 -10.34 -4.25 -22.27
C HIS A 140 -10.07 -5.73 -22.04
N LEU A 141 -8.83 -6.14 -22.34
CA LEU A 141 -8.39 -7.52 -22.25
C LEU A 141 -7.75 -7.73 -20.88
N ASP A 142 -8.53 -8.23 -19.92
CA ASP A 142 -8.06 -8.59 -18.59
C ASP A 142 -7.97 -10.11 -18.43
N PHE A 143 -6.75 -10.61 -18.31
CA PHE A 143 -6.42 -12.02 -18.08
C PHE A 143 -5.81 -12.15 -16.69
N PRO A 144 -6.62 -12.05 -15.62
CA PRO A 144 -6.11 -12.12 -14.27
C PRO A 144 -5.49 -13.49 -14.02
N ARG A 145 -4.48 -13.51 -13.17
CA ARG A 145 -3.89 -14.76 -12.67
C ARG A 145 -5.02 -15.61 -12.10
N SER A 146 -5.29 -16.75 -12.73
CA SER A 146 -6.13 -17.77 -12.11
C SER A 146 -5.41 -18.17 -10.82
N SER A 147 -5.92 -17.76 -9.65
CA SER A 147 -5.30 -18.13 -8.39
C SER A 147 -5.26 -19.66 -8.33
N PRO A 148 -4.16 -20.29 -7.88
CA PRO A 148 -4.09 -21.75 -7.75
C PRO A 148 -5.26 -22.30 -6.94
N GLU A 149 -5.70 -21.55 -5.92
CA GLU A 149 -6.88 -21.84 -5.12
C GLU A 149 -8.18 -21.81 -5.94
N SER A 150 -8.35 -20.87 -6.87
CA SER A 150 -9.53 -20.85 -7.76
C SER A 150 -9.55 -22.04 -8.72
N ILE A 151 -8.38 -22.49 -9.20
CA ILE A 151 -8.26 -23.67 -10.07
C ILE A 151 -8.59 -24.93 -9.26
N LEU A 152 -8.00 -25.08 -8.07
CA LEU A 152 -8.27 -26.21 -7.17
C LEU A 152 -9.73 -26.21 -6.73
N ASN A 153 -10.31 -25.09 -6.31
CA ASN A 153 -11.69 -25.01 -5.87
C ASN A 153 -12.66 -25.29 -7.03
N LYS A 154 -12.43 -24.76 -8.23
CA LYS A 154 -13.24 -25.11 -9.41
C LYS A 154 -13.08 -26.58 -9.79
N PHE A 155 -11.88 -27.13 -9.69
CA PHE A 155 -11.62 -28.55 -9.96
C PHE A 155 -12.29 -29.45 -8.91
N PHE A 156 -12.23 -29.09 -7.62
CA PHE A 156 -12.91 -29.80 -6.54
C PHE A 156 -14.42 -29.70 -6.67
N GLU A 157 -15.00 -28.53 -6.93
CA GLU A 157 -16.43 -28.35 -7.18
C GLU A 157 -16.90 -29.11 -8.43
N GLU A 158 -16.11 -29.11 -9.51
CA GLU A 158 -16.44 -29.87 -10.72
C GLU A 158 -16.32 -31.39 -10.51
N ILE A 159 -15.35 -31.86 -9.71
CA ILE A 159 -15.25 -33.26 -9.29
C ILE A 159 -16.41 -33.64 -8.37
N LEU A 160 -16.80 -32.78 -7.42
CA LEU A 160 -17.92 -33.01 -6.50
C LEU A 160 -19.26 -33.01 -7.22
N ALA A 161 -19.44 -32.14 -8.22
CA ALA A 161 -20.62 -32.12 -9.09
C ALA A 161 -20.69 -33.37 -10.00
N ARG A 162 -19.54 -33.91 -10.44
CA ARG A 162 -19.47 -35.08 -11.33
C ARG A 162 -19.54 -36.42 -10.60
N THR A 163 -19.02 -36.49 -9.38
CA THR A 163 -19.05 -37.72 -8.57
C THR A 163 -20.44 -38.04 -8.01
N ARG A 164 -21.41 -37.13 -8.17
CA ARG A 164 -22.75 -37.35 -7.62
C ARG A 164 -23.65 -38.30 -8.39
N ASP A 165 -23.52 -38.54 -9.72
CA ASP A 165 -24.40 -39.53 -10.42
C ASP A 165 -24.04 -39.98 -11.88
N ALA A 166 -22.86 -39.73 -12.47
CA ALA A 166 -22.63 -40.05 -13.91
C ALA A 166 -21.37 -40.90 -14.23
N PRO A 167 -21.46 -41.90 -15.14
CA PRO A 167 -20.31 -42.67 -15.62
C PRO A 167 -19.38 -41.79 -16.47
N LEU A 168 -18.09 -41.82 -16.15
CA LEU A 168 -17.03 -41.06 -16.79
C LEU A 168 -16.95 -41.36 -18.30
N HIS A 169 -17.35 -40.41 -19.15
CA HIS A 169 -17.07 -40.46 -20.58
C HIS A 169 -15.66 -39.90 -20.85
N PRO A 170 -14.71 -40.68 -21.41
CA PRO A 170 -13.29 -40.31 -21.50
C PRO A 170 -12.92 -39.28 -22.59
N ASP A 171 -13.90 -38.64 -23.24
CA ASP A 171 -13.65 -37.87 -24.48
C ASP A 171 -13.95 -36.36 -24.38
N PHE A 172 -14.07 -35.80 -23.17
CA PHE A 172 -14.05 -34.33 -23.06
C PHE A 172 -12.60 -33.85 -23.17
N PRO A 173 -12.21 -33.16 -24.26
CA PRO A 173 -10.89 -32.57 -24.32
C PRO A 173 -10.81 -31.57 -23.17
N ARG A 174 -9.89 -31.81 -22.24
CA ARG A 174 -9.40 -30.79 -21.31
C ARG A 174 -8.84 -29.68 -22.19
N SER A 175 -9.66 -28.71 -22.58
CA SER A 175 -9.18 -27.46 -23.13
C SER A 175 -8.44 -26.80 -21.97
N SER A 176 -7.16 -27.13 -21.85
CA SER A 176 -6.34 -26.65 -20.75
C SER A 176 -6.46 -25.14 -20.72
N PRO A 177 -6.84 -24.53 -19.57
CA PRO A 177 -6.87 -23.07 -19.42
C PRO A 177 -5.52 -22.41 -19.76
N GLU A 178 -4.46 -23.21 -19.85
CA GLU A 178 -3.07 -22.84 -20.15
C GLU A 178 -2.83 -22.10 -21.47
N ASN A 179 -3.76 -22.09 -22.44
CA ASN A 179 -3.58 -21.37 -23.72
C ASN A 179 -4.56 -20.21 -23.93
N THR A 180 -5.16 -19.67 -22.87
CA THR A 180 -6.13 -18.57 -23.00
C THR A 180 -5.50 -17.34 -23.65
N LEU A 181 -4.30 -16.95 -23.24
CA LEU A 181 -3.62 -15.78 -23.77
C LEU A 181 -3.26 -15.96 -25.25
N VAL A 182 -2.71 -17.12 -25.62
CA VAL A 182 -2.41 -17.48 -27.01
C VAL A 182 -3.67 -17.39 -27.89
N ARG A 183 -4.81 -17.88 -27.40
CA ARG A 183 -6.10 -17.79 -28.14
C ARG A 183 -6.59 -16.36 -28.30
N MET A 184 -6.32 -15.50 -27.32
CA MET A 184 -6.79 -14.11 -27.31
C MET A 184 -5.80 -13.13 -27.95
N ALA A 185 -4.61 -13.60 -28.28
CA ALA A 185 -3.53 -12.85 -28.89
C ALA A 185 -3.97 -12.08 -30.15
N SER A 186 -4.84 -12.67 -30.97
CA SER A 186 -5.40 -12.05 -32.19
C SER A 186 -6.24 -10.80 -31.93
N TYR A 187 -6.72 -10.59 -30.71
CA TYR A 187 -7.54 -9.44 -30.32
C TYR A 187 -6.74 -8.29 -29.71
N ILE A 188 -5.47 -8.51 -29.36
CA ILE A 188 -4.60 -7.48 -28.76
C ILE A 188 -4.43 -6.22 -29.64
N PRO A 189 -4.37 -6.31 -30.99
CA PRO A 189 -4.33 -5.11 -31.84
C PRO A 189 -5.52 -4.15 -31.67
N ARG A 190 -6.64 -4.64 -31.14
CA ARG A 190 -7.84 -3.86 -30.83
C ARG A 190 -7.93 -3.45 -29.35
N ALA A 191 -6.98 -3.84 -28.51
CA ALA A 191 -7.03 -3.56 -27.09
C ALA A 191 -6.84 -2.07 -26.81
N GLY A 192 -7.76 -1.50 -26.03
CA GLY A 192 -7.58 -0.20 -25.37
C GLY A 192 -6.79 -0.34 -24.07
N ALA A 193 -6.95 -1.47 -23.40
CA ALA A 193 -6.21 -1.82 -22.19
C ALA A 193 -5.91 -3.32 -22.19
N LEU A 194 -4.68 -3.69 -21.87
CA LEU A 194 -4.21 -5.07 -21.81
C LEU A 194 -3.63 -5.33 -20.41
N HIS A 195 -4.27 -6.22 -19.67
CA HIS A 195 -3.82 -6.74 -18.39
C HIS A 195 -3.62 -8.25 -18.54
N CYS A 196 -2.40 -8.74 -18.36
CA CYS A 196 -2.14 -10.17 -18.52
C CYS A 196 -1.07 -10.70 -17.57
N THR A 197 -1.21 -11.98 -17.22
CA THR A 197 -0.16 -12.75 -16.53
C THR A 197 0.41 -13.79 -17.47
N ILE A 198 1.70 -13.70 -17.75
CA ILE A 198 2.47 -14.66 -18.53
C ILE A 198 2.84 -15.83 -17.62
N GLN A 199 2.37 -17.04 -17.98
CA GLN A 199 2.58 -18.26 -17.19
C GLN A 199 3.43 -19.28 -17.93
N THR A 200 3.34 -19.30 -19.27
CA THR A 200 4.05 -20.26 -20.12
C THR A 200 5.05 -19.57 -21.07
N PRO A 201 6.05 -20.30 -21.60
CA PRO A 201 6.89 -19.80 -22.69
C PRO A 201 6.09 -19.39 -23.94
N GLU A 202 5.01 -20.09 -24.25
CA GLU A 202 4.12 -19.81 -25.38
C GLU A 202 3.36 -18.50 -25.19
N ASP A 203 2.91 -18.20 -23.98
CA ASP A 203 2.33 -16.89 -23.63
C ASP A 203 3.35 -15.78 -23.85
N TYR A 204 4.58 -15.99 -23.38
CA TYR A 204 5.66 -15.02 -23.52
C TYR A 204 5.95 -14.73 -24.99
N GLN A 205 6.15 -15.76 -25.81
CA GLN A 205 6.39 -15.62 -27.26
C GLN A 205 5.24 -14.92 -27.97
N SER A 206 4.00 -15.20 -27.56
CA SER A 206 2.81 -14.56 -28.13
C SER A 206 2.76 -13.06 -27.80
N ILE A 207 3.01 -12.69 -26.53
CA ILE A 207 3.06 -11.30 -26.08
C ILE A 207 4.24 -10.56 -26.71
N GLU A 208 5.44 -11.14 -26.68
CA GLU A 208 6.65 -10.58 -27.30
C GLU A 208 6.43 -10.30 -28.77
N SER A 209 5.94 -11.29 -29.53
CA SER A 209 5.67 -11.15 -30.95
C SER A 209 4.70 -10.00 -31.22
N ILE A 210 3.60 -9.91 -30.48
CA ILE A 210 2.59 -8.87 -30.70
C ILE A 210 3.09 -7.50 -30.29
N LEU A 211 3.66 -7.36 -29.10
CA LEU A 211 4.13 -6.08 -28.58
C LEU A 211 5.29 -5.50 -29.40
N SER A 212 6.10 -6.37 -30.02
CA SER A 212 7.25 -5.96 -30.84
C SER A 212 6.90 -5.71 -32.31
N SER A 213 5.91 -6.42 -32.86
CA SER A 213 5.60 -6.38 -34.31
C SER A 213 4.33 -5.62 -34.69
N CYS A 214 3.35 -5.50 -33.79
CA CYS A 214 2.06 -4.91 -34.11
C CYS A 214 2.03 -3.42 -33.78
N HIS A 215 1.42 -2.64 -34.68
CA HIS A 215 1.00 -1.29 -34.36
C HIS A 215 -0.25 -1.36 -33.48
N LEU A 216 -0.19 -0.79 -32.27
CA LEU A 216 -1.25 -0.85 -31.25
C LEU A 216 -1.82 0.55 -30.99
N PRO A 217 -2.54 1.16 -31.96
CA PRO A 217 -2.93 2.57 -31.88
C PRO A 217 -3.96 2.87 -30.80
N ALA A 218 -4.77 1.86 -30.42
CA ALA A 218 -5.80 2.02 -29.39
C ALA A 218 -5.27 1.79 -27.97
N LEU A 219 -4.09 1.16 -27.81
CA LEU A 219 -3.60 0.70 -26.53
C LEU A 219 -3.11 1.87 -25.67
N ASP A 220 -3.87 2.16 -24.62
CA ASP A 220 -3.63 3.23 -23.65
C ASP A 220 -3.02 2.68 -22.35
N THR A 221 -3.46 1.50 -21.91
CA THR A 221 -2.99 0.88 -20.66
C THR A 221 -2.37 -0.49 -20.93
N LEU A 222 -1.15 -0.72 -20.44
CA LEU A 222 -0.45 -2.00 -20.51
C LEU A 222 0.00 -2.42 -19.11
N ASP A 223 -0.45 -3.59 -18.67
CA ASP A 223 -0.10 -4.22 -17.40
C ASP A 223 0.27 -5.68 -17.63
N VAL A 224 1.56 -5.98 -17.60
CA VAL A 224 2.08 -7.33 -17.85
C VAL A 224 2.79 -7.84 -16.61
N ASN A 225 2.30 -8.96 -16.09
CA ASN A 225 2.91 -9.67 -14.98
C ASN A 225 3.51 -10.99 -15.46
N PHE A 226 4.69 -11.35 -14.98
CA PHE A 226 5.32 -12.63 -15.29
C PHE A 226 5.39 -13.50 -14.05
N ASP A 227 4.84 -14.71 -14.12
CA ASP A 227 4.89 -15.64 -12.99
C ASP A 227 6.26 -16.32 -12.92
N CYS A 228 7.18 -15.72 -12.15
CA CYS A 228 8.55 -16.20 -11.97
C CYS A 228 8.67 -17.63 -11.40
N ARG A 229 7.57 -18.22 -10.92
CA ARG A 229 7.53 -19.58 -10.35
C ARG A 229 7.55 -20.71 -11.38
N ILE A 230 7.19 -20.46 -12.63
CA ILE A 230 6.81 -21.52 -13.58
C ILE A 230 7.92 -21.86 -14.58
N THR A 231 8.87 -20.96 -14.85
CA THR A 231 9.86 -21.17 -15.92
C THR A 231 11.26 -20.70 -15.56
N ASP A 232 12.26 -21.40 -16.12
CA ASP A 232 13.66 -21.02 -16.05
C ASP A 232 13.86 -19.61 -16.65
N ILE A 233 14.55 -18.74 -15.92
CA ILE A 233 14.61 -17.29 -16.17
C ILE A 233 15.48 -16.96 -17.40
N ASP A 234 16.31 -17.90 -17.83
CA ASP A 234 17.44 -17.61 -18.72
C ASP A 234 17.06 -17.46 -20.21
N PHE A 235 15.81 -17.74 -20.62
CA PHE A 235 15.37 -17.64 -22.04
C PHE A 235 14.80 -16.28 -22.47
N ARG A 236 14.66 -15.32 -21.57
CA ARG A 236 13.87 -14.10 -21.84
C ARG A 236 14.69 -13.08 -22.62
N GLN A 237 14.20 -12.63 -23.78
CA GLN A 237 14.70 -11.44 -24.46
C GLN A 237 14.06 -10.19 -23.87
N ASP A 238 14.61 -9.02 -24.19
CA ASP A 238 14.04 -7.76 -23.79
C ASP A 238 12.95 -7.38 -24.80
N ILE A 239 11.73 -7.12 -24.33
CA ILE A 239 10.63 -6.72 -25.22
C ILE A 239 10.73 -5.21 -25.46
N VAL A 240 10.86 -4.80 -26.72
CA VAL A 240 10.88 -3.39 -27.11
C VAL A 240 9.53 -3.05 -27.71
N LEU A 241 8.80 -2.13 -27.08
CA LEU A 241 7.54 -1.65 -27.62
C LEU A 241 7.76 -0.82 -28.90
N ALA A 242 6.80 -0.87 -29.81
CA ALA A 242 6.79 0.00 -30.99
C ALA A 242 6.86 1.48 -30.58
N GLY A 243 7.74 2.25 -31.23
CA GLY A 243 8.03 3.64 -30.86
C GLY A 243 6.85 4.61 -31.05
N ASP A 244 5.84 4.24 -31.83
CA ASP A 244 4.62 5.00 -32.06
C ASP A 244 3.48 4.68 -31.07
N SER A 245 3.77 3.87 -30.06
CA SER A 245 2.79 3.49 -29.04
C SER A 245 2.16 4.69 -28.32
N HIS A 246 0.84 4.58 -28.10
CA HIS A 246 0.01 5.59 -27.45
C HIS A 246 -0.24 5.29 -25.96
N ILE A 247 0.49 4.35 -25.38
CA ILE A 247 0.35 3.95 -23.99
C ILE A 247 0.59 5.16 -23.07
N THR A 248 -0.35 5.40 -22.15
CA THR A 248 -0.26 6.42 -21.10
C THR A 248 -0.03 5.81 -19.72
N LYS A 249 -0.41 4.54 -19.51
CA LYS A 249 -0.19 3.81 -18.26
C LYS A 249 0.55 2.51 -18.55
N PHE A 250 1.72 2.37 -17.95
CA PHE A 250 2.58 1.22 -18.14
C PHE A 250 2.90 0.56 -16.81
N ARG A 251 2.69 -0.75 -16.74
CA ARG A 251 3.06 -1.60 -15.61
C ARG A 251 3.70 -2.89 -16.11
N ALA A 252 4.89 -3.20 -15.59
CA ALA A 252 5.59 -4.45 -15.86
C ALA A 252 6.08 -5.08 -14.55
N CYS A 253 5.77 -6.37 -14.34
CA CYS A 253 6.16 -7.12 -13.15
C CYS A 253 6.93 -8.39 -13.54
N ASP A 254 8.15 -8.53 -13.04
CA ASP A 254 9.09 -9.63 -13.26
C ASP A 254 9.39 -9.96 -14.74
N ILE A 255 9.18 -8.98 -15.62
CA ILE A 255 9.48 -9.00 -17.05
C ILE A 255 10.10 -7.66 -17.47
N LEU A 256 11.09 -7.73 -18.36
CA LEU A 256 11.73 -6.55 -18.92
C LEU A 256 11.04 -6.17 -20.23
N ILE A 257 10.16 -5.18 -20.15
CA ILE A 257 9.53 -4.51 -21.29
C ILE A 257 10.01 -3.06 -21.26
N TRP A 258 10.59 -2.58 -22.37
CA TRP A 258 11.05 -1.20 -22.49
C TRP A 258 9.84 -0.28 -22.72
N PRO A 259 9.57 0.68 -21.80
CA PRO A 259 8.45 1.61 -21.96
C PRO A 259 8.62 2.48 -23.21
N PRO A 260 7.52 2.97 -23.80
CA PRO A 260 7.61 3.84 -24.95
C PRO A 260 8.26 5.19 -24.59
N GLN A 261 9.07 5.70 -25.50
CA GLN A 261 9.72 7.01 -25.40
C GLN A 261 8.89 8.11 -26.10
N SER A 262 7.58 7.93 -26.20
CA SER A 262 6.68 8.79 -26.99
C SER A 262 6.25 10.08 -26.27
N GLY A 263 6.62 10.29 -25.00
CA GLY A 263 6.24 11.46 -24.22
C GLY A 263 4.83 11.43 -23.66
N ARG A 264 4.12 10.31 -23.81
CA ARG A 264 2.71 10.16 -23.44
C ARG A 264 2.49 9.46 -22.10
N LEU A 265 3.53 8.84 -21.52
CA LEU A 265 3.36 8.16 -20.25
C LEU A 265 2.99 9.15 -19.15
N THR A 266 1.93 8.81 -18.41
CA THR A 266 1.44 9.50 -17.22
C THR A 266 1.66 8.66 -15.96
N SER A 267 1.76 7.34 -16.09
CA SER A 267 2.05 6.41 -15.00
C SER A 267 3.03 5.34 -15.47
N LEU A 268 4.09 5.12 -14.68
CA LEU A 268 5.12 4.11 -14.92
C LEU A 268 5.31 3.27 -13.66
N GLU A 269 5.07 1.96 -13.75
CA GLU A 269 5.33 1.00 -12.69
C GLU A 269 6.21 -0.15 -13.21
N ILE A 270 7.36 -0.36 -12.58
CA ILE A 270 8.27 -1.45 -12.90
C ILE A 270 8.60 -2.19 -11.60
N CYS A 271 8.24 -3.47 -11.54
CA CYS A 271 8.56 -4.37 -10.45
C CYS A 271 9.43 -5.51 -10.99
N LEU A 272 10.64 -5.71 -10.46
CA LEU A 272 11.56 -6.79 -10.88
C LEU A 272 12.09 -7.57 -9.67
N SER A 273 11.23 -7.80 -8.67
CA SER A 273 11.58 -8.48 -7.41
C SER A 273 11.96 -9.95 -7.61
N GLY A 274 11.36 -10.64 -8.57
CA GLY A 274 11.68 -12.01 -8.95
C GLY A 274 12.85 -12.12 -9.94
N MET A 275 13.44 -11.00 -10.37
CA MET A 275 14.52 -10.98 -11.35
C MET A 275 15.91 -10.86 -10.69
N LYS A 276 16.89 -11.61 -11.22
CA LYS A 276 18.31 -11.52 -10.83
C LYS A 276 18.82 -10.10 -11.05
N SER A 277 19.69 -9.60 -10.17
CA SER A 277 20.11 -8.19 -10.16
C SER A 277 20.85 -7.76 -11.42
N GLU A 278 21.61 -8.67 -12.04
CA GLU A 278 22.33 -8.42 -13.29
C GLU A 278 21.41 -8.16 -14.49
N ARG A 279 20.15 -8.60 -14.44
CA ARG A 279 19.15 -8.42 -15.50
C ARG A 279 18.26 -7.18 -15.31
N ARG A 280 18.37 -6.49 -14.18
CA ARG A 280 17.60 -5.28 -13.88
C ARG A 280 18.06 -4.10 -14.74
N ILE A 281 17.26 -3.03 -14.70
CA ILE A 281 17.45 -1.87 -15.57
C ILE A 281 18.57 -0.98 -15.02
N LEU A 282 19.50 -0.58 -15.88
CA LEU A 282 20.51 0.41 -15.53
C LEU A 282 19.86 1.76 -15.16
N CYS A 283 20.41 2.43 -14.15
CA CYS A 283 19.94 3.76 -13.74
C CYS A 283 19.89 4.75 -14.92
N ASP A 284 20.91 4.74 -15.78
CA ASP A 284 20.99 5.59 -16.99
C ASP A 284 19.82 5.36 -17.96
N ALA A 285 19.38 4.11 -18.10
CA ALA A 285 18.27 3.76 -18.97
C ALA A 285 16.92 4.19 -18.37
N ILE A 286 16.78 4.14 -17.04
CA ILE A 286 15.61 4.73 -16.36
C ILE A 286 15.59 6.24 -16.54
N LEU A 287 16.73 6.93 -16.37
CA LEU A 287 16.83 8.37 -16.61
C LEU A 287 16.46 8.73 -18.06
N ASP A 288 16.90 7.92 -19.02
CA ASP A 288 16.52 8.09 -20.43
C ASP A 288 14.99 7.97 -20.62
N ILE A 289 14.36 6.92 -20.06
CA ILE A 289 12.89 6.74 -20.09
C ILE A 289 12.17 7.95 -19.49
N LEU A 290 12.62 8.44 -18.33
CA LEU A 290 12.02 9.58 -17.64
C LEU A 290 12.17 10.87 -18.45
N SER A 291 13.35 11.11 -19.06
CA SER A 291 13.61 12.30 -19.87
C SER A 291 12.71 12.39 -21.10
N HIS A 292 12.36 11.24 -21.68
CA HIS A 292 11.45 11.15 -22.82
C HIS A 292 9.98 11.30 -22.43
N ASN A 293 9.63 11.26 -21.13
CA ASN A 293 8.24 11.26 -20.64
C ASN A 293 7.99 12.36 -19.60
N PRO A 294 8.07 13.65 -19.99
CA PRO A 294 7.93 14.78 -19.05
C PRO A 294 6.54 14.92 -18.42
N ASN A 295 5.53 14.23 -18.97
CA ASN A 295 4.15 14.24 -18.49
C ASN A 295 3.86 13.18 -17.42
N LEU A 296 4.87 12.42 -16.97
CA LEU A 296 4.72 11.42 -15.92
C LEU A 296 4.25 12.07 -14.61
N LYS A 297 3.12 11.58 -14.10
CA LYS A 297 2.54 11.98 -12.81
C LYS A 297 2.89 10.99 -11.69
N SER A 298 3.12 9.73 -12.05
CA SER A 298 3.43 8.65 -11.11
C SER A 298 4.55 7.77 -11.63
N VAL A 299 5.55 7.50 -10.78
CA VAL A 299 6.65 6.57 -11.05
C VAL A 299 6.81 5.64 -9.85
N SER A 300 6.75 4.32 -10.10
CA SER A 300 6.95 3.28 -9.08
C SER A 300 7.99 2.27 -9.57
N LEU A 301 9.09 2.13 -8.83
CA LEU A 301 10.23 1.28 -9.19
C LEU A 301 10.53 0.32 -8.03
N MET A 302 10.07 -0.92 -8.11
CA MET A 302 10.28 -1.95 -7.09
C MET A 302 11.32 -2.96 -7.54
N CYS A 303 12.47 -3.00 -6.88
CA CYS A 303 13.63 -3.82 -7.24
C CYS A 303 14.04 -3.65 -8.71
N ALA A 304 13.73 -2.51 -9.34
CA ALA A 304 13.88 -2.34 -10.78
C ALA A 304 15.29 -1.95 -11.24
N LEU A 305 16.15 -1.48 -10.31
CA LEU A 305 17.43 -0.85 -10.64
C LEU A 305 18.56 -1.86 -10.51
N ARG A 306 19.53 -1.75 -11.42
CA ARG A 306 20.86 -2.35 -11.36
C ARG A 306 21.89 -1.27 -11.08
N LYS A 307 22.94 -1.61 -10.34
CA LYS A 307 24.12 -0.78 -10.17
C LYS A 307 24.66 -0.35 -11.53
N SER A 308 24.68 0.95 -11.80
CA SER A 308 25.40 1.45 -12.96
C SER A 308 26.89 1.54 -12.64
N GLY A 309 27.72 1.69 -13.67
CA GLY A 309 29.05 2.26 -13.47
C GLY A 309 28.93 3.70 -12.98
N THR A 310 30.05 4.44 -12.99
CA THR A 310 29.99 5.88 -12.77
C THR A 310 29.10 6.54 -13.83
N ILE A 311 27.92 7.03 -13.41
CA ILE A 311 27.00 7.81 -14.24
C ILE A 311 27.72 9.08 -14.68
N SER A 312 28.34 9.06 -15.87
CA SER A 312 29.37 10.06 -16.14
C SER A 312 28.81 11.44 -16.52
N ARG A 313 27.56 11.60 -16.98
CA ARG A 313 27.18 12.80 -17.75
C ARG A 313 25.71 13.24 -17.78
N PHE A 314 24.85 12.82 -16.86
CA PHE A 314 23.46 13.27 -16.93
C PHE A 314 23.24 14.66 -16.33
N VAL A 315 22.74 15.56 -17.18
CA VAL A 315 22.12 16.82 -16.76
C VAL A 315 20.89 16.49 -15.92
N PRO A 316 20.66 17.16 -14.78
CA PRO A 316 19.47 16.95 -13.98
C PRO A 316 18.19 17.10 -14.84
N ILE A 317 17.31 16.10 -14.76
CA ILE A 317 16.02 16.07 -15.47
C ILE A 317 14.97 16.72 -14.58
N THR A 318 14.24 17.69 -15.14
CA THR A 318 13.12 18.32 -14.45
C THR A 318 11.81 17.66 -14.88
N MET A 319 11.04 17.19 -13.90
CA MET A 319 9.76 16.50 -14.09
C MET A 319 8.63 17.37 -13.52
N PRO A 320 8.05 18.28 -14.32
CA PRO A 320 7.21 19.38 -13.82
C PRO A 320 5.83 18.95 -13.33
N VAL A 321 5.36 17.74 -13.68
CA VAL A 321 4.04 17.22 -13.29
C VAL A 321 4.11 15.97 -12.42
N LEU A 322 5.32 15.53 -12.04
CA LEU A 322 5.53 14.30 -11.28
C LEU A 322 5.18 14.51 -9.80
N SER A 323 4.00 14.02 -9.42
CA SER A 323 3.46 14.16 -8.07
C SER A 323 3.67 12.93 -7.19
N ASN A 324 3.90 11.75 -7.77
CA ASN A 324 4.13 10.52 -7.01
C ASN A 324 5.41 9.80 -7.46
N ILE A 325 6.33 9.56 -6.54
CA ILE A 325 7.50 8.69 -6.74
C ILE A 325 7.53 7.63 -5.64
N SER A 326 7.66 6.38 -6.04
CA SER A 326 7.97 5.26 -5.14
C SER A 326 9.17 4.50 -5.70
N VAL A 327 10.23 4.34 -4.91
CA VAL A 327 11.41 3.57 -5.28
C VAL A 327 11.73 2.62 -4.14
N TYR A 328 11.69 1.32 -4.37
CA TYR A 328 12.04 0.29 -3.40
C TYR A 328 13.19 -0.55 -3.97
N GLN A 329 14.30 -0.70 -3.25
CA GLN A 329 15.44 -1.51 -3.69
C GLN A 329 15.90 -2.43 -2.57
N ASN A 330 15.79 -3.75 -2.78
CA ASN A 330 16.25 -4.76 -1.82
C ASN A 330 17.67 -5.31 -2.12
N ASP A 331 18.33 -4.82 -3.17
CA ASP A 331 19.65 -5.32 -3.56
C ASP A 331 20.78 -4.42 -3.04
N VAL A 332 21.77 -5.03 -2.38
CA VAL A 332 22.97 -4.39 -1.83
C VAL A 332 23.79 -3.68 -2.91
N SER A 333 23.66 -4.08 -4.18
CA SER A 333 24.46 -3.50 -5.26
C SER A 333 23.97 -2.13 -5.73
N SER A 334 22.67 -1.83 -5.64
CA SER A 334 22.04 -0.77 -6.43
C SER A 334 21.55 0.40 -5.56
N SER A 335 22.01 1.61 -5.84
CA SER A 335 21.61 2.81 -5.11
C SER A 335 20.46 3.53 -5.80
N SER A 336 19.27 3.52 -5.20
CA SER A 336 18.15 4.39 -5.61
C SER A 336 18.48 5.89 -5.59
N PHE A 337 19.50 6.29 -4.84
CA PHE A 337 19.88 7.69 -4.67
C PHE A 337 20.65 8.26 -5.85
N GLU A 338 21.29 7.40 -6.64
CA GLU A 338 21.87 7.79 -7.93
C GLU A 338 20.77 8.33 -8.86
N LEU A 339 19.64 7.63 -8.94
CA LEU A 339 18.48 8.11 -9.70
C LEU A 339 18.00 9.48 -9.20
N LEU A 340 17.80 9.61 -7.88
CA LEU A 340 17.27 10.84 -7.28
C LEU A 340 18.22 12.04 -7.44
N ALA A 341 19.54 11.83 -7.42
CA ALA A 341 20.52 12.90 -7.62
C ALA A 341 20.33 13.64 -8.96
N HIS A 342 19.86 12.92 -9.98
CA HIS A 342 19.61 13.43 -11.33
C HIS A 342 18.17 13.90 -11.57
N LEU A 343 17.28 13.85 -10.57
CA LEU A 343 15.90 14.31 -10.71
C LEU A 343 15.66 15.66 -10.05
N ARG A 344 14.74 16.43 -10.62
CA ARG A 344 14.14 17.64 -10.04
C ARG A 344 12.63 17.54 -10.17
N VAL A 345 11.93 17.47 -9.04
CA VAL A 345 10.49 17.20 -8.97
C VAL A 345 9.76 18.30 -8.20
N PRO A 346 9.52 19.46 -8.84
CA PRO A 346 9.01 20.64 -8.16
C PRO A 346 7.58 20.51 -7.65
N VAL A 347 6.80 19.52 -8.12
CA VAL A 347 5.39 19.34 -7.72
C VAL A 347 5.14 18.04 -6.96
N ILE A 348 6.20 17.42 -6.43
CA ILE A 348 6.09 16.14 -5.71
C ILE A 348 5.17 16.29 -4.49
N GLU A 349 4.17 15.41 -4.42
CA GLU A 349 3.19 15.30 -3.33
C GLU A 349 3.47 14.06 -2.47
N ARG A 350 3.84 12.95 -3.13
CA ARG A 350 4.20 11.68 -2.49
C ARG A 350 5.57 11.19 -2.97
N LEU A 351 6.50 11.03 -2.04
CA LEU A 351 7.82 10.44 -2.29
C LEU A 351 8.03 9.31 -1.30
N SER A 352 8.25 8.09 -1.79
CA SER A 352 8.62 6.93 -0.97
C SER A 352 9.91 6.35 -1.51
N VAL A 353 10.96 6.32 -0.70
CA VAL A 353 12.26 5.75 -1.07
C VAL A 353 12.64 4.73 -0.02
N SER A 354 12.71 3.46 -0.42
CA SER A 354 13.19 2.34 0.38
C SER A 354 14.48 1.78 -0.22
N ASN A 355 15.54 1.68 0.57
CA ASN A 355 16.79 1.07 0.11
C ASN A 355 17.43 0.20 1.19
N HIS A 356 17.64 -1.08 0.86
CA HIS A 356 18.23 -2.10 1.73
C HIS A 356 19.76 -2.16 1.67
N SER A 357 20.38 -1.43 0.74
CA SER A 357 21.83 -1.41 0.49
C SER A 357 22.59 -0.43 1.37
N ILE A 358 21.90 0.48 2.05
CA ILE A 358 22.52 1.53 2.87
C ILE A 358 22.81 0.99 4.25
N ASN A 359 24.11 0.86 4.55
CA ASN A 359 24.60 0.39 5.84
C ASN A 359 25.73 1.27 6.41
N THR A 360 26.04 2.42 5.79
CA THR A 360 27.06 3.36 6.30
C THR A 360 26.47 4.74 6.52
N ALA A 361 26.98 5.46 7.52
CA ALA A 361 26.59 6.84 7.81
C ALA A 361 26.79 7.75 6.59
N ILE A 362 27.89 7.59 5.85
CA ILE A 362 28.16 8.37 4.63
C ILE A 362 27.09 8.12 3.57
N SER A 363 26.79 6.85 3.25
CA SER A 363 25.74 6.53 2.27
C SER A 363 24.36 7.01 2.71
N THR A 364 24.05 6.94 4.01
CA THR A 364 22.79 7.43 4.57
C THR A 364 22.64 8.95 4.39
N SER A 365 23.67 9.71 4.77
CA SER A 365 23.68 11.17 4.60
C SER A 365 23.56 11.56 3.13
N GLN A 366 24.34 10.92 2.25
CA GLN A 366 24.27 11.15 0.80
C GLN A 366 22.89 10.82 0.23
N GLY A 367 22.32 9.68 0.60
CA GLY A 367 21.00 9.28 0.13
C GLY A 367 19.90 10.26 0.55
N MET A 368 19.96 10.72 1.79
CA MET A 368 19.03 11.71 2.30
C MET A 368 19.22 13.09 1.63
N ALA A 369 20.47 13.52 1.43
CA ALA A 369 20.78 14.76 0.73
C ALA A 369 20.27 14.73 -0.72
N CYS A 370 20.50 13.64 -1.47
CA CYS A 370 19.97 13.48 -2.84
C CYS A 370 18.44 13.53 -2.87
N THR A 371 17.79 12.89 -1.89
CA THR A 371 16.33 12.86 -1.77
C THR A 371 15.76 14.27 -1.55
N LEU A 372 16.35 15.03 -0.62
CA LEU A 372 15.93 16.41 -0.33
C LEU A 372 16.24 17.36 -1.49
N GLN A 373 17.39 17.18 -2.15
CA GLN A 373 17.77 17.98 -3.31
C GLN A 373 16.82 17.77 -4.49
N ALA A 374 16.39 16.53 -4.74
CA ALA A 374 15.43 16.22 -5.80
C ALA A 374 14.10 16.96 -5.62
N CYS A 375 13.73 17.23 -4.36
CA CYS A 375 12.43 17.77 -3.98
C CYS A 375 12.50 19.19 -3.43
N THR A 376 13.63 19.89 -3.57
CA THR A 376 13.87 21.18 -2.90
C THR A 376 12.83 22.25 -3.26
N GLU A 377 12.25 22.15 -4.46
CA GLU A 377 11.21 23.05 -4.98
C GLU A 377 9.77 22.61 -4.64
N SER A 378 9.58 21.43 -4.03
CA SER A 378 8.26 20.91 -3.65
C SER A 378 7.48 21.92 -2.80
N PRO A 379 6.16 22.11 -3.01
CA PRO A 379 5.32 22.91 -2.12
C PRO A 379 5.41 22.45 -0.67
N LEU A 380 5.61 21.15 -0.42
CA LEU A 380 5.77 20.67 0.95
C LEU A 380 7.06 21.19 1.59
N LEU A 381 8.18 21.17 0.85
CA LEU A 381 9.47 21.63 1.37
C LEU A 381 9.66 23.15 1.28
N THR A 382 8.87 23.86 0.48
CA THR A 382 8.96 25.34 0.36
C THR A 382 7.89 26.08 1.16
N SER A 383 6.75 25.45 1.47
CA SER A 383 5.67 26.10 2.20
C SER A 383 6.12 26.59 3.58
N SER A 384 5.61 27.73 4.03
CA SER A 384 5.78 28.15 5.43
C SER A 384 4.99 27.29 6.41
N ASN A 385 4.28 26.27 5.92
CA ASN A 385 3.51 25.36 6.74
C ASN A 385 4.44 24.61 7.70
N GLN A 386 3.88 24.31 8.85
CA GLN A 386 4.53 23.48 9.83
C GLN A 386 4.50 22.03 9.34
N LEU A 387 5.63 21.33 9.49
CA LEU A 387 5.76 19.94 9.09
C LEU A 387 5.54 19.01 10.27
N SER A 388 5.11 17.78 9.96
CA SER A 388 5.22 16.67 10.90
C SER A 388 6.31 15.71 10.43
N CYS A 389 7.16 15.27 11.35
CA CYS A 389 8.22 14.30 11.11
C CYS A 389 8.01 13.06 11.99
N SER A 390 8.13 11.86 11.45
CA SER A 390 8.09 10.60 12.16
C SER A 390 9.42 9.85 11.96
N LEU A 391 10.08 9.50 13.06
CA LEU A 391 11.32 8.75 13.12
C LEU A 391 11.06 7.37 13.73
N LYS A 392 11.31 6.30 12.97
CA LYS A 392 11.21 4.92 13.42
C LYS A 392 12.53 4.19 13.14
N PRO A 393 13.57 4.39 13.95
CA PRO A 393 14.65 3.41 13.98
C PRO A 393 14.09 2.05 14.44
N SER A 394 14.61 0.99 13.86
CA SER A 394 14.45 -0.41 14.23
C SER A 394 15.84 -1.06 14.21
N LYS A 395 16.00 -2.29 14.68
CA LYS A 395 17.31 -2.96 14.70
C LYS A 395 18.03 -2.95 13.34
N SER A 396 17.29 -2.97 12.24
CA SER A 396 17.84 -2.95 10.89
C SER A 396 17.38 -1.76 10.06
N THR A 397 16.37 -1.01 10.48
CA THR A 397 15.75 0.01 9.61
C THR A 397 15.75 1.40 10.23
N ILE A 398 15.79 2.43 9.40
CA ILE A 398 15.52 3.82 9.80
C ILE A 398 14.43 4.32 8.87
N CYS A 399 13.22 4.52 9.41
CA CYS A 399 12.14 5.17 8.68
C CYS A 399 12.03 6.63 9.12
N ILE A 400 12.20 7.55 8.18
CA ILE A 400 11.94 8.98 8.33
C ILE A 400 10.76 9.32 7.44
N ALA A 401 9.69 9.81 8.02
CA ALA A 401 8.47 10.21 7.32
C ALA A 401 8.21 11.69 7.57
N ILE A 402 7.89 12.46 6.53
CA ILE A 402 7.59 13.89 6.61
C ILE A 402 6.25 14.13 5.92
N SER A 403 5.37 14.90 6.56
CA SER A 403 4.05 15.23 6.00
C SER A 403 3.59 16.63 6.41
N ASP A 404 2.55 17.13 5.75
CA ASP A 404 1.91 18.39 6.14
C ASP A 404 1.16 18.23 7.46
N ARG A 405 1.09 19.30 8.25
CA ARG A 405 0.42 19.32 9.55
C ARG A 405 -1.09 19.19 9.36
N GLY A 406 -1.58 17.97 9.51
CA GLY A 406 -3.01 17.65 9.40
C GLY A 406 -3.27 16.17 9.12
N SER A 407 -2.32 15.49 8.47
CA SER A 407 -2.33 14.03 8.35
C SER A 407 -2.03 13.43 9.73
N ALA A 408 -3.05 12.94 10.43
CA ALA A 408 -2.80 12.20 11.65
C ALA A 408 -2.02 10.93 11.30
N PHE A 409 -0.79 10.78 11.80
CA PHE A 409 -0.05 9.53 11.70
C PHE A 409 -0.81 8.45 12.48
N SER A 410 -1.62 7.67 11.76
CA SER A 410 -2.07 6.38 12.24
C SER A 410 -0.90 5.43 12.13
N GLU A 411 -0.59 4.73 13.22
CA GLU A 411 0.47 3.72 13.28
C GLU A 411 0.27 2.61 12.22
N GLU A 412 -0.96 2.45 11.72
CA GLU A 412 -1.36 1.48 10.71
C GLU A 412 -1.62 2.08 9.33
N ALA A 413 -1.86 3.40 9.22
CA ALA A 413 -2.08 4.04 7.92
C ALA A 413 -0.72 4.50 7.39
N ASP A 414 0.09 3.51 7.05
CA ASP A 414 1.44 3.68 6.55
C ASP A 414 1.49 4.22 5.11
N GLU A 415 0.32 4.33 4.46
CA GLU A 415 0.16 4.62 3.04
C GLU A 415 -0.04 6.11 2.71
N ASP A 416 -0.45 6.95 3.67
CA ASP A 416 -0.85 8.34 3.37
C ASP A 416 0.19 9.40 3.79
N VAL A 417 1.46 9.02 3.79
CA VAL A 417 2.57 9.94 4.11
C VAL A 417 3.08 10.61 2.83
N SER A 418 3.19 11.94 2.85
CA SER A 418 3.71 12.73 1.73
C SER A 418 5.17 12.41 1.39
N PHE A 419 6.05 12.29 2.38
CA PHE A 419 7.45 11.93 2.14
C PHE A 419 7.84 10.82 3.09
N ARG A 420 8.46 9.80 2.54
CA ARG A 420 8.84 8.61 3.25
C ARG A 420 10.21 8.16 2.76
N PHE A 421 11.11 8.05 3.70
CA PHE A 421 12.46 7.60 3.51
C PHE A 421 12.68 6.42 4.45
N LEU A 422 12.72 5.23 3.87
CA LEU A 422 12.97 3.99 4.58
C LEU A 422 14.36 3.51 4.21
N LEU A 423 15.24 3.43 5.18
CA LEU A 423 16.49 2.69 5.05
C LEU A 423 16.29 1.37 5.76
N ASP A 424 16.68 0.28 5.11
CA ASP A 424 16.77 -1.02 5.74
C ASP A 424 18.21 -1.52 5.56
N SER A 425 18.72 -2.24 6.53
CA SER A 425 20.03 -2.86 6.52
C SER A 425 19.78 -4.35 6.44
N ALA A 426 19.75 -4.90 5.23
CA ALA A 426 19.46 -6.32 4.98
C ALA A 426 20.51 -7.30 5.56
N SER A 427 21.62 -6.81 6.13
CA SER A 427 22.68 -7.65 6.70
C SER A 427 22.27 -8.21 8.07
N VAL A 428 21.48 -9.29 8.06
CA VAL A 428 20.99 -10.01 9.24
C VAL A 428 22.11 -10.62 10.10
N LEU A 429 23.36 -10.71 9.61
CA LEU A 429 24.29 -11.70 10.16
C LEU A 429 25.55 -11.21 10.87
N GLN A 430 26.16 -10.03 10.64
CA GLN A 430 27.50 -9.79 11.22
C GLN A 430 27.84 -8.32 11.55
N HIS A 431 27.31 -7.80 12.66
CA HIS A 431 27.58 -6.45 13.21
C HIS A 431 26.73 -5.37 12.53
N TYR A 432 25.67 -4.96 13.23
CA TYR A 432 24.89 -3.80 12.81
C TYR A 432 25.78 -2.55 12.96
N PRO A 433 25.85 -1.68 11.93
CA PRO A 433 26.42 -0.35 12.11
C PRO A 433 25.71 0.35 13.28
N ASP A 434 26.42 1.23 13.98
CA ASP A 434 25.82 2.01 15.07
C ASP A 434 24.62 2.78 14.50
N ILE A 435 23.42 2.42 14.96
CA ILE A 435 22.18 3.00 14.48
C ILE A 435 22.11 4.50 14.77
N LEU A 436 22.83 4.95 15.81
CA LEU A 436 22.94 6.37 16.11
C LEU A 436 23.76 7.11 15.06
N ASP A 437 24.82 6.50 14.53
CA ASP A 437 25.63 7.09 13.46
C ASP A 437 24.80 7.21 12.18
N LEU A 438 24.08 6.15 11.82
CA LEU A 438 23.18 6.17 10.67
C LEU A 438 22.07 7.21 10.83
N MET A 439 21.45 7.28 12.01
CA MET A 439 20.41 8.26 12.29
C MET A 439 20.97 9.69 12.24
N SER A 440 22.09 9.95 12.91
CA SER A 440 22.72 11.28 12.93
C SER A 440 23.08 11.72 11.51
N ALA A 441 23.59 10.79 10.70
CA ALA A 441 23.85 11.03 9.29
C ALA A 441 22.58 11.32 8.47
N ALA A 442 21.44 10.71 8.79
CA ALA A 442 20.16 11.00 8.12
C ALA A 442 19.57 12.34 8.58
N LEU A 443 19.78 12.72 9.84
CA LEU A 443 19.28 13.96 10.42
C LEU A 443 20.05 15.20 9.95
N HIS A 444 21.34 15.04 9.62
CA HIS A 444 22.17 16.16 9.20
C HIS A 444 21.67 16.86 7.92
N PRO A 445 21.37 16.18 6.80
CA PRO A 445 20.80 16.81 5.61
C PRO A 445 19.45 17.48 5.84
N LEU A 446 18.62 16.97 6.77
CA LEU A 446 17.37 17.62 7.14
C LEU A 446 17.59 18.98 7.81
N SER A 447 18.65 19.08 8.60
CA SER A 447 19.06 20.33 9.24
C SER A 447 19.62 21.31 8.22
N GLU A 448 20.53 20.85 7.35
CA GLU A 448 21.12 21.67 6.29
C GLU A 448 20.08 22.22 5.31
N ALA A 449 19.07 21.42 4.96
CA ALA A 449 17.96 21.84 4.11
C ALA A 449 16.93 22.74 4.82
N GLY A 450 17.13 23.05 6.12
CA GLY A 450 16.21 23.85 6.92
C GLY A 450 14.88 23.16 7.24
N VAL A 451 14.71 21.89 6.86
CA VAL A 451 13.48 21.10 7.07
C VAL A 451 13.25 20.86 8.56
N SER A 452 14.30 20.53 9.31
CA SER A 452 14.19 20.25 10.75
C SER A 452 13.66 21.45 11.54
N SER A 453 14.00 22.67 11.14
CA SER A 453 13.53 23.91 11.75
C SER A 453 12.04 24.19 11.52
N ARG A 454 11.41 23.51 10.55
CA ARG A 454 9.98 23.68 10.22
C ARG A 454 9.10 22.58 10.80
N VAL A 455 9.69 21.53 11.37
CA VAL A 455 8.95 20.45 12.03
C VAL A 455 8.34 20.98 13.31
N ALA A 456 7.00 21.04 13.37
CA ALA A 456 6.27 21.40 14.58
C ALA A 456 5.80 20.16 15.35
N THR A 457 5.55 19.04 14.67
CA THR A 457 5.12 17.79 15.30
C THR A 457 6.13 16.69 15.02
N LEU A 458 6.87 16.29 16.05
CA LEU A 458 7.84 15.21 15.98
C LEU A 458 7.24 13.93 16.57
N THR A 459 7.31 12.82 15.87
CA THR A 459 6.91 11.49 16.35
C THR A 459 8.14 10.58 16.34
N CYS A 460 8.43 9.91 17.45
CA CYS A 460 9.61 9.08 17.61
C CYS A 460 9.23 7.69 18.12
N PHE A 461 9.75 6.67 17.45
CA PHE A 461 9.61 5.25 17.79
C PHE A 461 11.01 4.66 17.89
N PRO A 462 11.73 4.82 19.02
CA PRO A 462 13.11 4.36 19.20
C PRO A 462 13.24 2.82 19.30
N TRP A 463 12.57 2.07 18.42
CA TRP A 463 12.55 0.63 18.48
C TRP A 463 13.94 0.08 18.16
N GLY A 464 14.41 -0.85 18.98
CA GLY A 464 15.68 -1.52 18.71
C GLY A 464 16.95 -0.72 19.01
N VAL A 465 16.85 0.54 19.45
CA VAL A 465 18.00 1.28 20.02
C VAL A 465 18.46 0.57 21.30
N ALA A 466 19.76 0.40 21.49
CA ALA A 466 20.27 -0.20 22.71
C ALA A 466 19.97 0.72 23.91
N GLU A 467 19.80 0.13 25.10
CA GLU A 467 19.47 0.92 26.30
C GLU A 467 20.60 1.90 26.66
N ALA A 468 21.86 1.53 26.41
CA ALA A 468 23.03 2.41 26.58
C ALA A 468 23.05 3.59 25.59
N GLU A 469 22.39 3.44 24.43
CA GLU A 469 22.40 4.40 23.32
C GLU A 469 21.18 5.33 23.34
N SER A 470 20.15 4.99 24.11
CA SER A 470 18.87 5.72 24.14
C SER A 470 19.03 7.21 24.51
N ALA A 471 19.98 7.53 25.41
CA ALA A 471 20.25 8.92 25.78
C ALA A 471 20.86 9.74 24.62
N GLN A 472 21.77 9.12 23.85
CA GLN A 472 22.37 9.76 22.68
C GLN A 472 21.36 9.92 21.55
N PHE A 473 20.50 8.92 21.34
CA PHE A 473 19.38 8.99 20.38
C PHE A 473 18.51 10.23 20.63
N TRP A 474 18.04 10.41 21.87
CA TRP A 474 17.17 11.54 22.21
C TRP A 474 17.92 12.86 22.14
N LYS A 475 19.18 12.92 22.59
CA LYS A 475 19.99 14.13 22.46
C LYS A 475 20.12 14.56 20.99
N ALA A 476 20.56 13.66 20.10
CA ALA A 476 20.73 13.95 18.69
C ALA A 476 19.41 14.34 18.00
N THR A 477 18.34 13.60 18.30
CA THR A 477 17.01 13.84 17.73
C THR A 477 16.43 15.19 18.18
N LEU A 478 16.36 15.45 19.48
CA LEU A 478 15.72 16.65 20.01
C LEU A 478 16.50 17.94 19.67
N ASN A 479 17.83 17.86 19.58
CA ASN A 479 18.66 18.97 19.13
C ASN A 479 18.43 19.30 17.65
N THR A 480 18.20 18.29 16.82
CA THR A 480 17.93 18.48 15.39
C THR A 480 16.61 19.22 15.15
N PHE A 481 15.55 18.90 15.92
CA PHE A 481 14.19 19.42 15.73
C PHE A 481 13.80 20.49 16.76
N SER A 482 14.68 21.45 17.03
CA SER A 482 14.52 22.47 18.09
C SER A 482 13.20 23.27 18.05
N ASN A 483 12.55 23.36 16.89
CA ASN A 483 11.28 24.08 16.72
C ASN A 483 10.02 23.22 16.93
N ALA A 484 10.15 21.93 17.24
CA ALA A 484 9.01 21.07 17.51
C ALA A 484 8.23 21.56 18.73
N SER A 485 6.93 21.81 18.55
CA SER A 485 6.01 22.15 19.62
C SER A 485 5.31 20.92 20.17
N SER A 486 5.04 19.92 19.33
CA SER A 486 4.47 18.64 19.76
C SER A 486 5.48 17.50 19.60
N LEU A 487 5.63 16.69 20.63
CA LEU A 487 6.43 15.47 20.64
C LEU A 487 5.56 14.25 20.95
N HIS A 488 5.56 13.25 20.08
CA HIS A 488 4.89 11.97 20.25
C HIS A 488 5.94 10.85 20.39
N ALA A 489 6.18 10.36 21.60
CA ALA A 489 7.14 9.30 21.87
C ALA A 489 6.43 7.95 22.06
N CYS A 490 6.78 6.94 21.26
CA CYS A 490 6.34 5.56 21.40
C CYS A 490 7.53 4.65 21.74
N ALA A 491 7.78 4.47 23.03
CA ALA A 491 9.05 3.97 23.54
C ALA A 491 8.85 2.95 24.67
N THR A 492 9.88 2.16 24.97
CA THR A 492 9.96 1.32 26.17
C THR A 492 10.16 2.18 27.43
N GLU A 493 10.05 1.59 28.62
CA GLU A 493 10.26 2.30 29.89
C GLU A 493 11.62 2.99 29.97
N HIS A 494 12.69 2.27 29.65
CA HIS A 494 14.05 2.82 29.68
C HIS A 494 14.27 3.93 28.64
N GLU A 495 13.74 3.73 27.43
CA GLU A 495 13.79 4.74 26.37
C GLU A 495 13.04 6.02 26.78
N LEU A 496 11.94 5.92 27.55
CA LEU A 496 11.23 7.07 28.11
C LEU A 496 12.01 7.76 29.24
N LEU A 497 12.69 7.00 30.11
CA LEU A 497 13.58 7.59 31.11
C LEU A 497 14.68 8.43 30.46
N ALA A 498 15.30 7.90 29.41
CA ALA A 498 16.29 8.63 28.62
C ALA A 498 15.70 9.88 27.95
N LEU A 499 14.45 9.83 27.47
CA LEU A 499 13.74 11.00 26.94
C LEU A 499 13.55 12.07 28.02
N PHE A 500 13.06 11.69 29.19
CA PHE A 500 12.79 12.66 30.27
C PHE A 500 14.08 13.27 30.81
N ASP A 501 15.15 12.49 30.93
CA ASP A 501 16.47 13.03 31.24
C ASP A 501 16.92 14.03 30.18
N ALA A 502 16.81 13.70 28.88
CA ALA A 502 17.16 14.62 27.80
C ALA A 502 16.32 15.92 27.82
N LEU A 503 15.03 15.85 28.13
CA LEU A 503 14.16 17.03 28.28
C LEU A 503 14.46 17.86 29.54
N SER A 504 15.13 17.28 30.53
CA SER A 504 15.53 17.95 31.78
C SER A 504 16.86 18.69 31.66
N ARG A 505 17.69 18.34 30.66
CA ARG A 505 19.03 18.91 30.49
C ARG A 505 18.97 20.33 29.95
N HIS A 506 19.90 21.15 30.44
CA HIS A 506 20.19 22.50 29.96
C HIS A 506 21.70 22.58 29.73
N GLU A 507 22.15 22.35 28.50
CA GLU A 507 23.56 22.48 28.14
C GLU A 507 23.86 23.95 27.83
N GLU A 508 24.64 24.62 28.67
CA GLU A 508 25.29 25.94 28.46
C GLU A 508 24.56 26.98 27.57
N GLY A 509 23.24 27.11 27.71
CA GLY A 509 22.43 28.11 27.01
C GLY A 509 21.61 27.60 25.81
N GLU A 510 21.81 26.36 25.38
CA GLU A 510 20.93 25.71 24.41
C GLU A 510 19.82 24.94 25.12
N ARG A 511 18.59 25.43 24.96
CA ARG A 511 17.39 24.77 25.46
C ARG A 511 17.03 23.63 24.51
N VAL A 512 16.80 22.43 25.05
CA VAL A 512 16.24 21.32 24.27
C VAL A 512 14.75 21.57 24.05
N LEU A 513 14.33 21.61 22.78
CA LEU A 513 12.95 21.90 22.35
C LEU A 513 12.30 23.10 23.09
N PRO A 514 12.80 24.34 22.92
CA PRO A 514 12.26 25.53 23.60
C PRO A 514 10.78 25.82 23.28
N ARG A 515 10.21 25.18 22.25
CA ARG A 515 8.81 25.37 21.83
C ARG A 515 7.88 24.22 22.23
N LEU A 516 8.40 23.16 22.85
CA LEU A 516 7.61 21.98 23.21
C LEU A 516 6.49 22.35 24.19
N ASP A 517 5.27 22.41 23.68
CA ASP A 517 4.03 22.69 24.39
C ASP A 517 3.21 21.42 24.66
N GLN A 518 3.35 20.41 23.80
CA GLN A 518 2.60 19.16 23.85
C GLN A 518 3.52 17.94 23.87
N LEU A 519 3.32 17.05 24.84
CA LEU A 519 4.03 15.78 24.95
C LEU A 519 3.03 14.62 24.97
N THR A 520 3.03 13.80 23.94
CA THR A 520 2.30 12.54 23.89
C THR A 520 3.25 11.38 24.16
N VAL A 521 2.97 10.60 25.19
CA VAL A 521 3.72 9.41 25.54
C VAL A 521 2.85 8.18 25.30
N ARG A 522 3.42 7.22 24.59
CA ARG A 522 2.87 5.88 24.38
C ARG A 522 3.90 4.86 24.79
N LEU A 523 3.50 3.93 25.64
CA LEU A 523 4.38 2.83 26.01
C LEU A 523 4.30 1.71 24.97
N SER A 524 5.44 1.36 24.37
CA SER A 524 5.55 0.15 23.57
C SER A 524 5.78 -1.03 24.51
N ARG A 525 4.94 -2.08 24.41
CA ARG A 525 5.13 -3.29 25.22
C ARG A 525 5.96 -4.27 24.41
N ARG A 526 7.22 -4.50 24.82
CA ARG A 526 7.88 -5.75 24.45
C ARG A 526 7.25 -6.87 25.30
N PRO A 527 6.80 -7.99 24.70
CA PRO A 527 6.26 -9.10 25.47
C PRO A 527 7.31 -9.59 26.47
N GLY A 528 6.98 -9.59 27.77
CA GLY A 528 7.74 -10.31 28.80
C GLY A 528 8.40 -9.51 29.94
N ILE A 529 8.45 -8.17 29.93
CA ILE A 529 9.33 -7.43 30.87
C ILE A 529 8.59 -6.60 31.95
N LEU A 530 7.35 -6.17 31.71
CA LEU A 530 6.66 -5.31 32.69
C LEU A 530 5.97 -6.10 33.79
N ARG A 531 6.35 -5.83 35.04
CA ARG A 531 5.65 -6.31 36.24
C ARG A 531 4.24 -5.70 36.28
N PRO A 532 3.17 -6.51 36.37
CA PRO A 532 1.81 -6.01 36.57
C PRO A 532 1.73 -5.08 37.78
N GLY A 533 1.07 -3.93 37.65
CA GLY A 533 0.63 -3.11 38.80
C GLY A 533 1.57 -2.01 39.30
N LYS A 534 2.75 -1.79 38.73
CA LYS A 534 3.53 -0.56 38.99
C LYS A 534 3.15 0.51 37.97
N LEU A 535 2.52 1.58 38.46
CA LEU A 535 2.15 2.75 37.65
C LEU A 535 3.40 3.43 37.05
N PHE A 536 3.23 3.90 35.81
CA PHE A 536 4.22 4.50 34.91
C PHE A 536 4.76 5.88 35.30
N TRP A 537 4.78 6.21 36.59
CA TRP A 537 5.22 7.53 37.07
C TRP A 537 6.68 7.48 37.48
N PHE A 538 7.53 7.82 36.53
CA PHE A 538 8.95 7.98 36.73
C PHE A 538 9.21 9.29 37.48
N PRO A 539 9.98 9.28 38.58
CA PRO A 539 10.50 10.51 39.18
C PRO A 539 11.14 11.44 38.14
N GLU A 540 11.74 10.87 37.09
CA GLU A 540 12.35 11.54 35.95
C GLU A 540 11.31 12.31 35.11
N PHE A 541 10.09 11.80 34.96
CA PHE A 541 9.01 12.51 34.25
C PHE A 541 8.62 13.79 35.01
N GLU A 542 8.42 13.70 36.33
CA GLU A 542 8.15 14.86 37.16
C GLU A 542 9.33 15.83 37.20
N HIS A 543 10.55 15.30 37.27
CA HIS A 543 11.77 16.11 37.21
C HIS A 543 11.85 16.89 35.91
N ALA A 544 11.56 16.27 34.76
CA ALA A 544 11.53 16.92 33.46
C ALA A 544 10.50 18.04 33.40
N LEU A 545 9.26 17.80 33.87
CA LEU A 545 8.24 18.85 33.93
C LEU A 545 8.68 20.03 34.81
N ARG A 546 9.24 19.77 36.00
CA ARG A 546 9.74 20.82 36.89
C ARG A 546 10.87 21.62 36.26
N LYS A 547 11.86 20.95 35.66
CA LYS A 547 12.97 21.60 34.97
C LYS A 547 12.50 22.46 33.81
N ARG A 548 11.51 22.00 33.04
CA ARG A 548 10.90 22.76 31.95
C ARG A 548 10.21 24.04 32.43
N VAL A 549 9.58 24.02 33.61
CA VAL A 549 9.03 25.22 34.26
C VAL A 549 10.15 26.18 34.68
N GLU A 550 11.20 25.67 35.34
CA GLU A 550 12.37 26.47 35.73
C GLU A 550 13.05 27.14 34.53
N MET A 551 12.99 26.50 33.35
CA MET A 551 13.52 27.02 32.08
C MET A 551 12.60 27.99 31.34
N ASP A 552 11.45 28.39 31.91
CA ASP A 552 10.45 29.23 31.25
C ASP A 552 9.99 28.63 29.90
N SER A 553 9.81 27.31 29.88
CA SER A 553 9.37 26.55 28.72
C SER A 553 8.46 25.38 29.13
N PRO A 554 7.36 25.63 29.84
CA PRO A 554 6.53 24.57 30.41
C PRO A 554 5.83 23.73 29.33
N ILE A 555 5.71 22.43 29.58
CA ILE A 555 4.88 21.52 28.77
C ILE A 555 3.43 21.66 29.24
N ARG A 556 2.58 22.25 28.39
CA ARG A 556 1.20 22.61 28.73
C ARG A 556 0.21 21.47 28.54
N GLU A 557 0.56 20.50 27.71
CA GLU A 557 -0.32 19.37 27.42
C GLU A 557 0.47 18.07 27.46
N VAL A 558 0.00 17.13 28.28
CA VAL A 558 0.55 15.78 28.35
C VAL A 558 -0.54 14.80 27.94
N ARG A 559 -0.30 14.00 26.90
CA ARG A 559 -1.19 12.91 26.48
C ARG A 559 -0.55 11.59 26.83
N ILE A 560 -1.30 10.69 27.45
CA ILE A 560 -0.85 9.32 27.73
C ILE A 560 -1.79 8.36 27.00
N ARG A 561 -1.23 7.56 26.08
CA ARG A 561 -1.98 6.61 25.27
C ARG A 561 -1.82 5.18 25.80
N PHE A 562 -2.94 4.51 26.02
CA PHE A 562 -2.98 3.10 26.42
C PHE A 562 -3.45 2.21 25.26
N SER A 563 -2.65 1.22 24.88
CA SER A 563 -3.01 0.24 23.85
C SER A 563 -3.68 -0.96 24.51
N THR A 564 -4.98 -1.16 24.33
CA THR A 564 -5.74 -2.30 24.90
C THR A 564 -5.67 -3.58 24.03
N LYS A 565 -4.80 -3.59 23.01
CA LYS A 565 -4.93 -4.42 21.80
C LYS A 565 -5.11 -5.93 21.97
N HIS A 566 -4.68 -6.56 23.06
CA HIS A 566 -4.77 -8.01 23.21
C HIS A 566 -5.04 -8.43 24.66
N GLY A 567 -6.26 -8.91 24.93
CA GLY A 567 -6.56 -9.79 26.07
C GLY A 567 -5.92 -9.41 27.40
N TRP A 568 -5.92 -8.12 27.74
CA TRP A 568 -5.30 -7.63 28.97
C TRP A 568 -6.03 -8.23 30.16
N GLY A 569 -5.46 -9.27 30.78
CA GLY A 569 -5.81 -9.64 32.14
C GLY A 569 -5.49 -8.47 33.07
N SER A 570 -6.52 -7.82 33.61
CA SER A 570 -6.62 -6.96 34.83
C SER A 570 -5.44 -6.06 35.28
N SER A 571 -4.40 -5.85 34.46
CA SER A 571 -3.11 -5.29 34.89
C SER A 571 -2.75 -3.93 34.28
N ALA A 572 -3.57 -3.39 33.37
CA ALA A 572 -3.47 -1.98 33.02
C ALA A 572 -3.82 -1.14 34.25
N PRO A 573 -3.08 -0.06 34.56
CA PRO A 573 -3.59 0.92 35.51
C PRO A 573 -4.95 1.38 35.01
N SER A 574 -5.95 1.32 35.89
CA SER A 574 -7.25 1.87 35.56
C SER A 574 -7.08 3.36 35.22
N TYR A 575 -7.82 3.85 34.24
CA TYR A 575 -7.83 5.26 33.89
C TYR A 575 -7.91 6.19 35.13
N PRO A 576 -8.77 5.93 36.15
CA PRO A 576 -8.78 6.69 37.39
C PRO A 576 -7.46 6.72 38.15
N ALA A 577 -6.70 5.62 38.17
CA ALA A 577 -5.41 5.57 38.85
C ALA A 577 -4.36 6.43 38.13
N THR A 578 -4.36 6.45 36.79
CA THR A 578 -3.51 7.34 36.00
C THR A 578 -3.84 8.80 36.29
N VAL A 579 -5.13 9.15 36.26
CA VAL A 579 -5.63 10.50 36.52
C VAL A 579 -5.20 11.01 37.89
N GLU A 580 -5.42 10.21 38.93
CA GLU A 580 -5.10 10.59 40.31
C GLU A 580 -3.59 10.83 40.51
N GLN A 581 -2.76 10.03 39.84
CA GLN A 581 -1.32 10.25 39.90
C GLN A 581 -0.88 11.47 39.10
N MET A 582 -1.44 11.71 37.91
CA MET A 582 -1.14 12.93 37.15
C MET A 582 -1.55 14.19 37.93
N ARG A 583 -2.67 14.14 38.66
CA ARG A 583 -3.08 15.20 39.59
C ARG A 583 -2.02 15.47 40.66
N LYS A 584 -1.45 14.40 41.25
CA LYS A 584 -0.36 14.53 42.23
C LYS A 584 0.91 15.10 41.61
N VAL A 585 1.27 14.70 40.38
CA VAL A 585 2.41 15.28 39.64
C VAL A 585 2.16 16.76 39.38
N ALA A 586 0.99 17.14 38.85
CA ALA A 586 0.61 18.52 38.58
C ALA A 586 0.75 19.41 39.84
N MET A 587 0.22 18.96 40.99
CA MET A 587 0.38 19.67 42.26
C MET A 587 1.87 19.86 42.65
N ARG A 588 2.73 18.85 42.46
CA ARG A 588 4.16 18.92 42.79
C ARG A 588 5.00 19.75 41.83
N VAL A 589 4.50 20.02 40.63
CA VAL A 589 5.13 20.93 39.65
C VAL A 589 4.48 22.32 39.64
N GLY A 590 3.54 22.60 40.56
CA GLY A 590 2.87 23.90 40.66
C GLY A 590 1.91 24.19 39.49
N ALA A 591 1.32 23.15 38.91
CA ALA A 591 0.36 23.26 37.81
C ALA A 591 -1.07 22.88 38.25
N GLU A 592 -2.06 23.60 37.75
CA GLU A 592 -3.45 23.15 37.72
C GLU A 592 -3.63 22.16 36.56
N MET A 593 -4.39 21.08 36.78
CA MET A 593 -4.62 20.04 35.78
C MET A 593 -6.09 20.00 35.37
N ASN A 594 -6.36 20.10 34.07
CA ASN A 594 -7.63 19.73 33.47
C ASN A 594 -7.51 18.38 32.77
N GLU A 595 -8.50 17.51 32.97
CA GLU A 595 -8.55 16.16 32.42
C GLU A 595 -9.57 16.08 31.30
N GLN A 596 -9.21 15.40 30.21
CA GLN A 596 -10.15 15.05 29.15
C GLN A 596 -9.97 13.57 28.78
N GLU A 597 -11.04 12.78 28.92
CA GLU A 597 -11.07 11.39 28.45
C GLU A 597 -11.38 11.37 26.95
N TRP A 598 -10.57 10.64 26.17
CA TRP A 598 -10.84 10.37 24.77
C TRP A 598 -11.00 8.87 24.54
N ARG A 599 -12.17 8.48 24.04
CA ARG A 599 -12.45 7.11 23.60
C ARG A 599 -12.56 7.09 22.08
N HIS A 600 -11.56 6.52 21.42
CA HIS A 600 -11.61 6.36 19.97
C HIS A 600 -12.39 5.10 19.65
N ARG A 601 -13.60 5.25 19.09
CA ARG A 601 -14.38 4.14 18.54
C ARG A 601 -14.04 4.02 17.06
N ARG A 602 -13.29 2.99 16.64
CA ARG A 602 -13.21 2.64 15.21
C ARG A 602 -14.52 1.97 14.78
N GLY A 603 -14.92 2.18 13.54
CA GLY A 603 -16.24 1.82 13.02
C GLY A 603 -16.59 0.33 13.10
N THR A 604 -17.86 0.08 13.41
CA THR A 604 -18.76 -1.08 13.16
C THR A 604 -18.29 -2.55 13.27
N GLY A 605 -17.04 -2.86 13.61
CA GLY A 605 -16.60 -4.22 13.98
C GLY A 605 -16.06 -4.25 15.41
N ASP A 606 -16.01 -5.42 16.04
CA ASP A 606 -15.53 -5.67 17.43
C ASP A 606 -14.03 -5.35 17.68
N THR A 607 -13.51 -4.29 17.08
CA THR A 607 -12.07 -4.05 16.97
C THR A 607 -11.66 -2.71 17.58
N LEU A 608 -10.83 -2.82 18.62
CA LEU A 608 -9.83 -1.83 19.09
C LEU A 608 -10.38 -0.55 19.72
N MET A 609 -10.54 -0.59 21.05
CA MET A 609 -10.76 0.60 21.88
C MET A 609 -9.42 1.16 22.36
N TYR A 610 -8.92 2.23 21.75
CA TYR A 610 -7.85 3.02 22.38
C TYR A 610 -8.46 3.92 23.45
N GLN A 611 -7.88 3.90 24.66
CA GLN A 611 -8.21 4.86 25.71
C GLN A 611 -7.05 5.85 25.81
N ASP A 612 -7.33 7.09 25.46
CA ASP A 612 -6.37 8.20 25.53
C ASP A 612 -6.75 9.08 26.73
N ALA A 613 -5.76 9.40 27.56
CA ALA A 613 -5.90 10.36 28.64
C ALA A 613 -5.16 11.64 28.27
N ILE A 614 -5.88 12.77 28.18
CA ILE A 614 -5.32 14.08 27.89
C ILE A 614 -5.31 14.89 29.19
N PHE A 615 -4.15 15.42 29.55
CA PHE A 615 -3.92 16.22 30.74
C PHE A 615 -3.39 17.59 30.32
N CYS A 616 -4.21 18.63 30.48
CA CYS A 616 -3.81 20.01 30.22
C CYS A 616 -3.33 20.65 31.51
N LEU A 617 -2.06 21.07 31.54
CA LEU A 617 -1.38 21.70 32.67
C LEU A 617 -1.37 23.22 32.50
N ARG A 618 -1.88 23.96 33.49
CA ARG A 618 -1.80 25.41 33.58
C ARG A 618 -0.85 25.79 34.71
N TYR A 619 0.24 26.46 34.39
CA TYR A 619 1.23 26.93 35.35
C TYR A 619 0.90 28.37 35.77
N ALA A 620 1.12 28.68 37.05
CA ALA A 620 0.83 29.99 37.64
C ALA A 620 1.84 31.07 37.25
#